data_AF-A0A453R2P2-F1
#
_entry.id   AF-A0A453R2P2-F1
#
_cell.length_a   1.000
_cell.length_b   1.000
_cell.length_c   1.000
_cell.angle_alpha   90.00
_cell.angle_beta   90.00
_cell.angle_gamma   90.00
#
_symmetry.space_group_name_H-M   'P 1'
#
loop_
_entity.id
_entity.type
_entity.pdbx_description
1 polymer ?
#
loop_
_entity_poly.entity_id
_entity_poly.type
_entity_poly.pdbx_seq_one_letter_code
_entity_poly.pdbx_strand_id
1 'polypeptide(L)' 'ADGETIVRSEHNPNIAYAYDRVFGPTTTTQQVYDVAAQHVVGGAMQGINGTIFAYGVTSSGKTHTMHVRTFVARNLF' A
#
# COMPACT_ATOMS: atom_id res chain seq x y z
N ALA A 1 3.15 0.36 14.85
CA ALA A 1 3.01 0.19 13.39
C ALA A 1 4.20 -0.65 13.01
N ASP A 2 4.02 -1.95 13.13
CA ASP A 2 5.10 -2.87 13.40
C ASP A 2 5.65 -3.31 12.06
N GLY A 3 6.60 -2.51 11.58
CA GLY A 3 7.22 -2.60 10.27
C GLY A 3 8.16 -3.78 10.19
N GLU A 4 7.60 -4.98 10.05
CA GLU A 4 8.35 -6.10 9.54
C GLU A 4 8.67 -5.80 8.07
N THR A 5 9.94 -5.51 7.78
CA THR A 5 10.42 -5.29 6.40
C THR A 5 10.84 -6.60 5.74
N ILE A 6 10.89 -7.69 6.51
CA ILE A 6 11.38 -8.99 6.06
C ILE A 6 10.29 -10.03 6.29
N VAL A 7 9.65 -10.52 5.22
CA VAL A 7 8.65 -11.60 5.29
C VAL A 7 9.32 -12.92 4.97
N ARG A 8 9.20 -13.91 5.87
CA ARG A 8 9.69 -15.27 5.60
C ARG A 8 8.65 -16.08 4.84
N SER A 9 9.10 -16.89 3.89
CA SER A 9 8.22 -17.80 3.15
C SER A 9 7.75 -18.95 4.04
N GLU A 10 6.46 -19.21 4.07
CA GLU A 10 5.89 -20.36 4.78
C GLU A 10 6.30 -21.70 4.15
N HIS A 11 6.61 -21.72 2.85
CA HIS A 11 6.96 -22.93 2.10
C HIS A 11 8.43 -23.30 2.24
N ASN A 12 9.30 -22.32 2.51
CA ASN A 12 10.72 -22.55 2.75
C ASN A 12 11.26 -21.49 3.74
N PRO A 13 11.51 -21.86 5.01
CA PRO A 13 11.91 -20.90 6.05
C PRO A 13 13.29 -20.27 5.80
N ASN A 14 14.07 -20.81 4.85
CA ASN A 14 15.34 -20.22 4.42
C ASN A 14 15.16 -19.05 3.42
N ILE A 15 13.95 -18.82 2.91
CA ILE A 15 13.66 -17.73 1.97
C ILE A 15 13.00 -16.59 2.73
N ALA A 16 13.63 -15.41 2.65
CA ALA A 16 13.12 -14.17 3.21
C ALA A 16 13.01 -13.11 2.11
N TYR A 17 11.90 -12.39 2.09
CA TYR A 17 11.59 -11.33 1.14
C TYR A 17 11.69 -9.98 1.84
N ALA A 18 12.51 -9.09 1.31
CA ALA A 18 12.62 -7.73 1.80
C ALA A 18 11.63 -6.82 1.07
N TYR A 19 10.82 -6.09 1.83
CA TYR A 19 9.87 -5.09 1.38
C TYR A 19 10.09 -3.80 2.17
N ASP A 20 9.80 -2.66 1.54
CA ASP A 20 9.87 -1.36 2.22
C ASP A 20 8.91 -1.32 3.42
N ARG A 21 7.71 -1.88 3.25
CA ARG A 21 6.72 -2.06 4.29
C ARG A 21 5.84 -3.27 4.03
N VAL A 22 5.49 -3.95 5.12
CA VAL A 22 4.54 -5.04 5.14
C VAL A 22 3.37 -4.64 6.02
N PHE A 23 2.15 -4.90 5.54
CA PHE A 23 0.93 -4.60 6.26
C PHE A 23 0.31 -5.91 6.73
N GLY A 24 0.24 -6.10 8.05
CA GLY A 24 -0.41 -7.26 8.65
C GLY A 24 -1.95 -7.21 8.51
N PRO A 25 -2.66 -8.29 8.85
CA PRO A 25 -4.11 -8.42 8.68
C PRO A 25 -4.93 -7.43 9.54
N THR A 26 -4.33 -6.86 10.58
CA THR A 26 -4.95 -5.83 11.43
C THR A 26 -4.82 -4.43 10.83
N THR A 27 -4.03 -4.26 9.77
CA THR A 27 -3.81 -2.96 9.13
C THR A 27 -5.07 -2.52 8.42
N THR A 28 -5.52 -1.31 8.71
CA THR A 28 -6.67 -0.73 7.99
C THR A 28 -6.23 -0.13 6.66
N THR A 29 -7.16 -0.06 5.71
CA THR A 29 -6.85 0.55 4.40
C THR A 29 -6.48 2.03 4.52
N GLN A 30 -6.95 2.72 5.56
CA GLN A 30 -6.55 4.09 5.87
C GLN A 30 -5.06 4.18 6.23
N GLN A 31 -4.55 3.26 7.06
CA GLN A 31 -3.13 3.23 7.40
C GLN A 31 -2.25 2.95 6.17
N VAL A 32 -2.72 2.10 5.25
CA VAL A 32 -2.02 1.87 3.97
C VAL A 32 -1.98 3.15 3.14
N TYR A 33 -3.06 3.94 3.13
CA TYR A 33 -3.11 5.24 2.45
C TYR A 33 -2.13 6.26 3.06
N ASP A 34 -2.19 6.47 4.38
CA ASP A 34 -1.37 7.46 5.07
C ASP A 34 0.14 7.19 4.86
N VAL A 35 0.48 5.91 4.71
CA VAL A 35 1.85 5.44 4.54
C VAL A 35 2.32 5.45 3.08
N ALA A 36 1.55 4.85 2.17
CA ALA A 36 2.01 4.62 0.79
C ALA A 36 1.51 5.69 -0.19
N ALA A 37 0.30 6.20 0.04
CA ALA A 37 -0.37 7.11 -0.90
C ALA A 37 -0.15 8.58 -0.59
N GLN A 38 -0.05 8.95 0.69
CA GLN A 38 0.05 10.34 1.13
C GLN A 38 1.22 11.07 0.44
N HIS A 39 2.39 10.44 0.36
CA HIS A 39 3.56 11.02 -0.28
C HIS A 39 3.37 11.22 -1.79
N VAL A 40 2.74 10.26 -2.46
CA VAL A 40 2.47 10.30 -3.90
C VAL A 40 1.46 11.40 -4.23
N VAL A 41 0.40 11.52 -3.42
CA VAL A 41 -0.60 12.59 -3.55
C VAL A 41 0.03 13.95 -3.27
N GLY A 42 0.88 14.07 -2.23
CA GLY A 42 1.62 15.30 -1.95
C GLY A 42 2.51 15.74 -3.12
N GLY A 43 3.22 14.80 -3.75
CA GLY A 43 3.99 15.05 -4.97
C GLY A 43 3.11 15.49 -6.14
N ALA A 44 1.95 14.84 -6.33
CA ALA A 44 0.98 15.23 -7.36
C ALA A 44 0.48 16.66 -7.19
N MET A 45 0.24 17.11 -5.95
CA MET A 45 -0.14 18.50 -5.65
C MET A 45 0.99 19.50 -5.96
N GLN A 46 2.25 19.05 -5.95
CA GLN A 46 3.41 19.86 -6.33
C GLN A 46 3.71 19.79 -7.84
N GLY A 47 2.84 19.13 -8.63
CA GLY A 47 3.01 18.98 -10.08
C GLY A 47 3.90 17.80 -10.50
N ILE A 48 4.20 16.87 -9.58
CA ILE A 48 4.98 15.66 -9.87
C ILE A 48 4.04 14.49 -10.18
N ASN A 49 4.25 13.82 -11.30
CA ASN A 49 3.45 12.65 -11.65
C ASN A 49 3.79 11.45 -10.74
N GLY A 50 2.80 10.97 -10.00
CA GLY A 50 2.89 9.79 -9.15
C GLY A 50 1.95 8.68 -9.65
N THR A 51 2.37 7.42 -9.54
CA THR A 51 1.54 6.27 -9.96
C THR A 51 1.61 5.16 -8.92
N ILE A 52 0.45 4.57 -8.61
CA ILE A 52 0.32 3.48 -7.63
C ILE A 52 -0.32 2.30 -8.33
N PHE A 53 0.32 1.14 -8.20
CA PHE A 53 -0.17 -0.12 -8.76
C PHE A 53 -0.50 -1.10 -7.65
N ALA A 54 -1.66 -1.73 -7.71
CA ALA A 54 -1.99 -2.88 -6.89
C ALA A 54 -1.88 -4.16 -7.72
N TYR A 55 -1.02 -5.09 -7.30
CA TYR A 55 -0.81 -6.38 -7.95
C TYR A 55 -1.11 -7.54 -6.99
N GLY A 56 -1.43 -8.70 -7.54
CA GLY A 56 -1.80 -9.89 -6.77
C GLY A 56 -2.87 -10.74 -7.46
N VAL A 57 -3.17 -11.91 -6.91
CA VAL A 57 -4.18 -12.85 -7.42
C VAL A 57 -5.61 -12.33 -7.25
N THR A 58 -6.59 -12.86 -7.98
CA THR A 58 -8.01 -12.50 -7.80
C THR A 58 -8.45 -12.74 -6.35
N SER A 59 -9.31 -11.87 -5.81
CA SER A 59 -9.72 -11.85 -4.39
C SER A 59 -8.64 -11.44 -3.36
N SER A 60 -7.42 -11.06 -3.78
CA SER A 60 -6.36 -10.60 -2.85
C SER A 60 -6.54 -9.17 -2.31
N GLY A 61 -7.68 -8.53 -2.54
CA GLY A 61 -7.95 -7.17 -2.03
C GLY A 61 -7.43 -6.01 -2.89
N LYS A 62 -6.89 -6.23 -4.10
CA LYS A 62 -6.44 -5.14 -5.00
C LYS A 62 -7.48 -4.03 -5.17
N THR A 63 -8.70 -4.40 -5.54
CA THR A 63 -9.80 -3.44 -5.71
C THR A 63 -10.21 -2.84 -4.38
N HIS A 64 -10.21 -3.61 -3.29
CA HIS A 64 -10.54 -3.08 -1.97
C HIS A 64 -9.55 -1.98 -1.53
N THR A 65 -8.26 -2.17 -1.77
CA THR A 65 -7.21 -1.19 -1.45
C THR A 65 -7.24 0.04 -2.37
N MET A 66 -7.49 -0.12 -3.68
CA MET A 66 -7.53 1.01 -4.63
C MET A 66 -8.87 1.75 -4.64
N HIS A 67 -9.98 1.05 -4.44
CA HIS A 67 -11.35 1.58 -4.49
C HIS A 67 -11.78 2.18 -3.15
N VAL A 68 -10.84 2.45 -2.25
CA VAL A 68 -11.08 3.34 -1.11
C VAL A 68 -11.75 4.58 -1.68
N ARG A 69 -12.99 4.85 -1.24
CA ARG A 69 -13.86 5.97 -1.67
C ARG A 69 -13.19 7.36 -1.55
N THR A 70 -11.96 7.41 -1.05
CA THR A 70 -11.13 8.57 -0.73
C THR A 70 -9.88 8.69 -1.63
N PHE A 71 -9.52 7.68 -2.44
CA PHE A 71 -8.31 7.75 -3.28
C PHE A 71 -8.47 8.67 -4.51
N VAL A 72 -9.70 8.91 -4.94
CA VAL A 72 -10.00 10.07 -5.80
C VAL A 72 -9.87 11.28 -4.90
N ALA A 73 -8.83 12.08 -5.11
CA ALA A 73 -8.49 13.30 -4.41
C ALA A 73 -9.71 14.16 -4.02
N ARG A 74 -10.36 13.84 -2.90
CA ARG A 74 -11.56 14.57 -2.43
C ARG A 74 -11.22 15.97 -1.90
N ASN A 75 -9.94 16.34 -1.91
CA ASN A 75 -9.43 17.67 -1.57
C ASN A 75 -8.79 18.38 -2.78
N LEU A 76 -9.09 17.98 -4.02
CA LEU A 76 -8.67 18.77 -5.18
C LEU A 76 -9.55 20.01 -5.42
N PHE A 77 -10.60 20.23 -4.62
CA PHE A 77 -11.43 21.44 -4.58
C PHE A 77 -11.93 21.71 -3.16
#